data_AF-A0A356NGG3-F1
#
_entry.id   AF-A0A356NGG3-F1
#
_cell.length_a   1.000
_cell.length_b   1.000
_cell.length_c   1.000
_cell.angle_alpha   90.00
_cell.angle_beta   90.00
_cell.angle_gamma   90.00
#
_symmetry.space_group_name_H-M   'P 1'
#
loop_
_entity.id
_entity.type
_entity.pdbx_description
1 polymer ?
#
loop_
_entity_poly.entity_id
_entity_poly.type
_entity_poly.pdbx_seq_one_letter_code
_entity_poly.pdbx_strand_id
1 'polypeptide(L)' 'MSTGDLLRVVEQFHSIQGEGVHMGRSAVFLRLAGCNVACPWCDTKGSWPAHGHPL' A
#
# COMPACT_ATOMS: atom_id res chain seq x y z
N MET A 1 6.75 9.10 -26.27
CA MET A 1 6.82 7.87 -25.47
C MET A 1 7.24 8.29 -24.07
N SER A 2 6.27 8.54 -23.20
CA SER A 2 6.54 8.97 -21.82
C SER A 2 7.20 7.83 -21.07
N THR A 3 8.28 8.11 -20.35
CA THR A 3 8.97 7.21 -19.42
C THR A 3 7.96 6.25 -18.79
N GLY A 4 8.12 4.93 -18.98
CA GLY A 4 7.20 3.94 -18.42
C GLY A 4 6.98 4.23 -16.93
N ASP A 5 5.72 4.45 -16.54
CA ASP A 5 5.40 5.02 -15.23
C ASP A 5 5.97 4.16 -14.10
N LEU A 6 6.92 4.72 -13.37
CA LEU A 6 7.52 4.07 -12.22
C LEU A 6 6.53 4.06 -11.05
N LEU A 7 6.25 2.87 -10.52
CA LEU A 7 5.42 2.72 -9.32
C LEU A 7 6.21 3.08 -8.06
N ARG A 8 5.59 3.84 -7.16
CA ARG A 8 6.17 4.23 -5.87
C ARG A 8 5.80 3.19 -4.82
N VAL A 9 6.82 2.54 -4.23
CA VAL A 9 6.65 1.54 -3.18
C VAL A 9 6.85 2.18 -1.81
N VAL A 10 5.91 1.96 -0.88
CA VAL A 10 5.97 2.37 0.53
C VAL A 10 6.79 1.37 1.34
N GLU A 11 6.46 0.09 1.19
CA GLU A 11 7.14 -1.01 1.86
C GLU A 11 7.12 -2.28 1.01
N GLN A 12 8.16 -3.09 1.19
CA GLN A 12 8.30 -4.41 0.59
C GLN A 12 8.81 -5.39 1.64
N PHE A 13 8.12 -6.50 1.80
CA PHE A 13 8.53 -7.55 2.73
C PHE A 13 7.97 -8.92 2.34
N HIS A 14 8.54 -9.97 2.91
CA HIS A 14 8.05 -11.35 2.78
C HIS A 14 7.40 -11.77 4.09
N SER A 15 6.22 -12.39 4.02
CA SER A 15 5.48 -12.88 5.20
C SER A 15 4.41 -13.90 4.79
N ILE A 16 3.48 -14.20 5.70
CA ILE A 16 2.29 -15.02 5.47
C ILE A 16 1.06 -14.12 5.30
N GLN A 17 0.21 -14.38 4.30
CA GLN A 17 -1.08 -13.71 4.13
C GLN A 17 -2.00 -13.99 5.31
N GLY A 18 -2.49 -12.93 5.95
CA GLY A 18 -3.31 -13.00 7.15
C GLY A 18 -4.81 -13.05 6.89
N GLU A 19 -5.27 -12.80 5.65
CA GLU A 19 -6.69 -12.62 5.35
C GLU A 19 -7.19 -13.33 4.09
N GLY A 20 -8.51 -13.51 4.01
CA GLY A 20 -9.22 -14.00 2.84
C GLY A 20 -8.90 -15.45 2.46
N VAL A 21 -9.18 -15.81 1.20
CA VAL A 21 -9.04 -17.18 0.67
C VAL A 21 -7.58 -17.65 0.56
N HIS A 22 -6.63 -16.74 0.73
CA HIS A 22 -5.19 -17.03 0.69
C HIS A 22 -4.53 -16.95 2.06
N MET A 23 -5.31 -16.80 3.13
CA MET A 23 -4.81 -16.81 4.50
C MET A 23 -3.96 -18.07 4.76
N GLY A 24 -2.82 -17.88 5.42
CA GLY A 24 -1.84 -18.94 5.71
C GLY A 24 -0.81 -19.20 4.61
N ARG A 25 -0.89 -18.51 3.46
CA ARG A 25 0.07 -18.70 2.35
C ARG A 25 1.25 -17.74 2.44
N SER A 26 2.44 -18.24 2.12
CA SER A 26 3.66 -17.44 1.94
C SER A 26 3.51 -16.47 0.77
N ALA A 27 3.83 -15.18 0.98
CA ALA A 27 3.68 -14.13 0.00
C ALA A 27 4.72 -13.02 0.17
N VAL A 28 5.08 -12.37 -0.95
CA VAL A 28 5.79 -11.09 -0.96
C VAL A 28 4.75 -9.98 -1.05
N PHE A 29 4.80 -9.05 -0.12
CA PHE A 29 3.94 -7.88 -0.06
C PHE A 29 4.67 -6.69 -0.69
N LEU A 30 3.99 -6.02 -1.61
CA LEU A 30 4.41 -4.76 -2.22
C LEU A 30 3.31 -3.75 -1.95
N ARG A 31 3.54 -2.83 -1.01
CA ARG A 31 2.59 -1.75 -0.75
C ARG A 31 2.95 -0.54 -1.60
N LEU A 32 2.00 -0.08 -2.42
CA LEU A 32 2.17 1.11 -3.25
C LEU A 32 1.75 2.38 -2.50
N ALA A 33 2.37 3.49 -2.86
CA ALA A 33 1.98 4.81 -2.39
C ALA A 33 0.81 5.35 -3.23
N GLY A 34 -0.05 6.16 -2.61
CA GLY A 34 -1.18 6.84 -3.24
C GLY A 34 -2.51 6.15 -2.93
N CYS A 35 -3.32 6.78 -2.09
CA CYS A 35 -4.72 6.43 -1.86
C CYS A 35 -5.54 7.70 -1.74
N ASN A 36 -6.55 7.89 -2.61
CA ASN A 36 -7.39 9.08 -2.66
C ASN A 36 -8.73 8.92 -1.92
N VAL A 37 -8.98 7.78 -1.26
CA VAL A 37 -10.25 7.53 -0.53
C VAL A 37 -10.30 8.29 0.79
N ALA A 38 -9.15 8.50 1.43
CA ALA A 38 -9.00 9.23 2.69
C ALA A 38 -9.88 8.70 3.85
N CYS A 39 -9.99 7.37 4.00
CA CYS A 39 -10.78 6.75 5.07
C CYS A 39 -10.31 7.16 6.49
N PRO A 40 -11.17 7.67 7.38
CA PRO A 40 -10.72 8.14 8.69
C PRO A 40 -10.22 7.00 9.61
N TRP A 41 -10.67 5.77 9.38
CA TRP A 41 -10.26 4.54 10.09
C TRP A 41 -9.13 3.77 9.41
N CYS A 42 -8.38 4.39 8.47
CA CYS A 42 -7.23 3.73 7.86
C CYS A 42 -6.12 3.51 8.90
N ASP A 43 -5.70 2.26 9.06
CA ASP A 43 -4.57 1.86 9.91
C ASP A 43 -3.21 2.22 9.29
N THR A 44 -3.16 2.34 7.95
CA THR A 44 -1.93 2.54 7.17
C THR A 44 -1.93 3.91 6.47
N LYS A 45 -2.12 4.98 7.25
CA LYS A 45 -2.14 6.36 6.72
C LYS A 45 -0.85 6.73 5.97
N GLY A 46 0.29 6.14 6.30
CA GLY A 46 1.56 6.38 5.59
C GLY A 46 1.54 6.06 4.08
N SER A 47 0.50 5.39 3.57
CA SER A 47 0.35 5.13 2.12
C SER A 47 -0.41 6.21 1.35
N TRP A 48 -0.96 7.22 2.02
CA TRP A 48 -1.70 8.29 1.35
C TRP A 48 -0.73 9.31 0.69
N PRO A 49 -1.24 10.21 -0.17
CA PRO A 49 -0.45 11.29 -0.73
C PRO A 49 0.10 12.21 0.37
N ALA A 50 1.38 12.59 0.27
CA ALA A 50 2.04 13.47 1.24
C ALA A 50 1.34 14.83 1.41
N HIS A 51 0.63 15.29 0.37
CA HIS A 51 -0.11 16.56 0.35
C HIS A 51 -1.61 16.25 0.43
N GLY A 52 -2.15 16.04 1.63
CA GLY A 52 -3.57 15.65 1.80
C GLY A 52 -3.94 15.05 3.16
N HIS A 53 -2.98 14.91 4.07
CA HIS A 53 -3.27 14.47 5.42
C HIS A 53 -3.83 15.62 6.28
N PRO A 54 -5.02 15.47 6.89
CA PRO A 54 -5.35 16.26 8.06
C PRO A 54 -4.33 15.92 9.16
N LEU A 55 -3.73 16.97 9.74
CA LEU A 55 -2.91 16.86 10.95
C LEU A 55 -3.73 16.28 12.11
#